data_AF-A0A382RTF5-F1
#
_entry.id   AF-A0A382RTF5-F1
#
_cell.length_a   1.000
_cell.length_b   1.000
_cell.length_c   1.000
_cell.angle_alpha   90.00
_cell.angle_beta   90.00
_cell.angle_gamma   90.00
#
_symmetry.space_group_name_H-M   'P 1'
#
loop_
_entity.id
_entity.type
_entity.pdbx_description
1 polymer ?
#
loop_
_entity_poly.entity_id
_entity_poly.type
_entity_poly.pdbx_seq_one_letter_code
_entity_poly.pdbx_strand_id
1 'polypeptide(L)'
;TMIYSMPPVIRLTNLGIRQVPKEVVEASRSFGAGSFQTLWKIQHPLARPAIMMGVNQTIMMALSMVIFVALIGSGGLGRTIWQAMQRLEVGRALEAGIAVVLLAIILDRVSYKFTSSNPRSRSRKQTRADISAKYFAMPGLSTKISHIFRQCLSVGKGGLINIISSLFSIVNLLWINSTKVLKAHEYVVRNVGWLFGVLVLLVVLFFTAFVYEINEYPRSATFHFRKSVDHAASWMNIHLFFITEPIRTLMLTHALMPAKQFLMWIPWPVMIISSGLVTLKLCGWRVAIIALVGFSFIAITNLWVLTMDTLGQLLVSL
;
A
#
# COMPACT_ATOMS: atom_id res chain seq x y z
N THR A 1 7.44 8.31 1.53
CA THR A 1 6.77 7.00 1.31
C THR A 1 7.33 6.24 0.11
N MET A 2 7.35 6.82 -1.10
CA MET A 2 7.79 6.11 -2.32
C MET A 2 9.21 5.53 -2.24
N ILE A 3 10.20 6.33 -1.81
CA ILE A 3 11.61 5.89 -1.69
C ILE A 3 11.75 4.71 -0.71
N TYR A 4 11.04 4.77 0.41
CA TYR A 4 11.08 3.74 1.47
C TYR A 4 10.50 2.40 1.00
N SER A 5 9.42 2.42 0.21
CA SER A 5 8.71 1.20 -0.19
C SER A 5 9.17 0.59 -1.51
N MET A 6 10.06 1.25 -2.27
CA MET A 6 10.58 0.75 -3.55
C MET A 6 11.42 -0.56 -3.50
N PRO A 7 12.27 -0.82 -2.49
CA PRO A 7 13.21 -1.95 -2.54
C PRO A 7 12.54 -3.33 -2.71
N PRO A 8 11.46 -3.68 -2.00
CA PRO A 8 10.78 -4.97 -2.15
C PRO A 8 10.23 -5.21 -3.56
N VAL A 9 9.56 -4.24 -4.19
CA VAL A 9 9.00 -4.43 -5.54
C VAL A 9 10.10 -4.61 -6.57
N ILE A 10 11.22 -3.88 -6.48
CA ILE A 10 12.36 -4.04 -7.38
C ILE A 10 12.98 -5.43 -7.19
N ARG A 11 13.21 -5.84 -5.93
CA ARG A 11 13.81 -7.14 -5.60
C ARG A 11 12.95 -8.30 -6.06
N LEU A 12 11.65 -8.28 -5.76
CA LEU A 12 10.74 -9.37 -6.11
C LEU A 12 10.41 -9.41 -7.60
N THR A 13 10.44 -8.27 -8.29
CA THR A 13 10.34 -8.24 -9.76
C THR A 13 11.57 -8.85 -10.41
N ASN A 14 12.78 -8.47 -9.99
CA ASN A 14 14.03 -9.05 -10.49
C ASN A 14 14.09 -10.56 -10.21
N LEU A 15 13.73 -10.97 -8.99
CA LEU A 15 13.64 -12.38 -8.61
C LEU A 15 12.61 -13.13 -9.48
N GLY A 16 11.42 -12.56 -9.66
CA GLY A 16 10.35 -13.16 -10.47
C GLY A 16 10.75 -13.39 -11.92
N ILE A 17 11.43 -12.43 -12.55
CA ILE A 17 11.92 -12.56 -13.93
C ILE A 17 13.03 -13.61 -14.02
N ARG A 18 13.95 -13.66 -13.04
CA ARG A 18 15.04 -14.64 -13.02
C ARG A 18 14.59 -16.07 -12.71
N GLN A 19 13.46 -16.26 -12.05
CA GLN A 19 12.89 -17.57 -11.75
C GLN A 19 12.10 -18.18 -12.92
N VAL A 20 11.90 -17.44 -14.02
CA VAL A 20 11.28 -17.99 -15.22
C VAL A 20 12.18 -19.09 -15.80
N PRO A 21 11.66 -20.31 -16.05
CA PRO A 21 12.45 -21.42 -16.56
C PRO A 21 13.13 -21.04 -17.88
N LYS A 22 14.42 -21.36 -18.00
CA LYS A 22 15.24 -20.98 -19.15
C LYS A 22 14.76 -21.66 -20.43
N GLU A 23 14.22 -22.87 -20.31
CA GLU A 23 13.71 -23.69 -21.40
C GLU A 23 12.54 -23.00 -22.12
N VAL A 24 11.68 -22.29 -21.37
CA VAL A 24 10.55 -21.54 -21.94
C VAL A 24 11.05 -20.30 -22.70
N VAL A 25 12.13 -19.68 -22.22
CA VAL A 25 12.78 -18.54 -22.88
C VAL A 25 13.51 -18.99 -24.15
N GLU A 26 14.19 -20.13 -24.11
CA GLU A 26 14.88 -20.73 -25.26
C GLU A 26 13.88 -21.18 -26.33
N ALA A 27 12.80 -21.85 -25.95
CA ALA A 27 11.72 -22.22 -26.88
C ALA A 27 11.14 -20.97 -27.58
N SER A 28 10.88 -19.89 -26.83
CA SER A 28 10.42 -18.63 -27.39
C SER A 28 11.37 -18.05 -28.44
N ARG A 29 12.68 -18.12 -28.17
CA ARG A 29 13.70 -17.64 -29.12
C ARG A 29 13.80 -18.54 -30.35
N SER A 30 13.64 -19.85 -30.20
CA SER A 30 13.59 -20.80 -31.32
C SER A 30 12.39 -20.55 -32.24
N PHE A 31 11.28 -20.02 -31.72
CA PHE A 31 10.14 -19.55 -32.52
C PHE A 31 10.32 -18.13 -33.10
N GLY A 32 11.52 -17.54 -33.01
CA GLY A 32 11.85 -16.24 -33.60
C GLY A 32 11.36 -15.02 -32.79
N ALA A 33 10.92 -15.20 -31.54
CA ALA A 33 10.46 -14.07 -30.74
C ALA A 33 11.62 -13.18 -30.26
N GLY A 34 11.48 -11.87 -30.42
CA GLY A 34 12.47 -10.89 -29.92
C GLY A 34 12.50 -10.79 -28.39
N SER A 35 13.55 -10.18 -27.83
CA SER A 35 13.71 -9.99 -26.37
C SER A 35 12.50 -9.27 -25.72
N PHE A 36 11.96 -8.26 -26.39
CA PHE A 36 10.81 -7.50 -25.88
C PHE A 36 9.51 -8.33 -25.91
N GLN A 37 9.33 -9.15 -26.96
CA GLN A 37 8.19 -10.07 -27.08
C GLN A 37 8.28 -11.18 -26.02
N THR A 38 9.48 -11.74 -25.83
CA THR A 38 9.75 -12.77 -24.81
C THR A 38 9.51 -12.21 -23.40
N LEU A 39 9.94 -10.97 -23.13
CA LEU A 39 9.69 -10.30 -21.85
C LEU A 39 8.21 -10.11 -21.60
N TRP A 40 7.47 -9.46 -22.51
CA TRP A 40 6.08 -9.09 -22.28
C TRP A 40 5.08 -10.25 -22.39
N LYS A 41 5.32 -11.21 -23.28
CA LYS A 41 4.39 -12.33 -23.53
C LYS A 41 4.67 -13.57 -22.67
N ILE A 42 5.90 -13.75 -22.20
CA ILE A 42 6.30 -14.97 -21.48
C ILE A 42 6.78 -14.62 -20.07
N GLN A 43 7.88 -13.86 -19.96
CA GLN A 43 8.50 -13.63 -18.65
C GLN A 43 7.59 -12.84 -17.71
N HIS A 44 6.96 -11.76 -18.19
CA HIS A 44 6.08 -10.93 -17.37
C HIS A 44 4.87 -11.73 -16.85
N PRO A 45 4.07 -12.44 -17.69
CA PRO A 45 2.97 -13.28 -17.19
C PRO A 45 3.40 -14.35 -16.19
N LEU A 46 4.55 -14.98 -16.38
CA LEU A 46 5.10 -15.99 -15.47
C LEU A 46 5.63 -15.37 -14.16
N ALA A 47 6.19 -14.17 -14.23
CA ALA A 47 6.71 -13.42 -13.07
C ALA A 47 5.63 -12.64 -12.31
N ARG A 48 4.41 -12.49 -12.87
CA ARG A 48 3.28 -11.75 -12.25
C ARG A 48 3.05 -12.08 -10.78
N PRO A 49 3.05 -13.35 -10.32
CA PRO A 49 2.83 -13.67 -8.91
C PRO A 49 3.90 -13.05 -7.99
N ALA A 50 5.17 -13.08 -8.40
CA ALA A 50 6.27 -12.47 -7.65
C ALA A 50 6.20 -10.94 -7.67
N ILE A 51 5.84 -10.34 -8.82
CA ILE A 51 5.64 -8.89 -8.95
C ILE A 51 4.50 -8.44 -8.02
N MET A 52 3.36 -9.14 -8.01
CA MET A 52 2.21 -8.81 -7.17
C MET A 52 2.50 -9.00 -5.67
N MET A 53 3.31 -10.01 -5.31
CA MET A 53 3.84 -10.13 -3.95
C MET A 53 4.66 -8.88 -3.57
N GLY A 54 5.51 -8.39 -4.47
CA GLY A 54 6.31 -7.18 -4.26
C GLY A 54 5.48 -5.91 -4.14
N VAL A 55 4.43 -5.79 -4.96
CA VAL A 55 3.46 -4.69 -4.86
C VAL A 55 2.73 -4.75 -3.51
N ASN A 56 2.28 -5.92 -3.07
CA ASN A 56 1.62 -6.04 -1.76
C ASN A 56 2.56 -5.62 -0.62
N GLN A 57 3.82 -6.07 -0.62
CA GLN A 57 4.82 -5.65 0.37
C GLN A 57 5.09 -4.14 0.33
N THR A 58 5.14 -3.56 -0.87
CA THR A 58 5.32 -2.11 -1.07
C THR A 58 4.15 -1.33 -0.48
N ILE A 59 2.91 -1.80 -0.67
CA ILE A 59 1.71 -1.21 -0.07
C ILE A 59 1.76 -1.31 1.45
N MET A 60 2.08 -2.49 2.00
CA MET A 60 2.20 -2.68 3.45
C MET A 60 3.26 -1.75 4.06
N MET A 61 4.44 -1.66 3.45
CA MET A 61 5.51 -0.77 3.89
C MET A 61 5.11 0.71 3.75
N ALA A 62 4.42 1.08 2.67
CA ALA A 62 3.94 2.43 2.49
C ALA A 62 2.92 2.83 3.55
N LEU A 63 2.01 1.93 3.92
CA LEU A 63 1.01 2.14 4.97
C LEU A 63 1.64 2.31 6.35
N SER A 64 2.65 1.50 6.67
CA SER A 64 3.42 1.66 7.91
C SER A 64 4.06 3.06 8.02
N MET A 65 4.51 3.63 6.90
CA MET A 65 5.13 4.96 6.86
C MET A 65 4.13 6.13 6.99
N VAL A 66 2.81 5.91 6.82
CA VAL A 66 1.81 6.99 6.83
C VAL A 66 1.80 7.78 8.15
N ILE A 67 2.12 7.13 9.27
CA ILE A 67 2.16 7.78 10.59
C ILE A 67 3.26 8.86 10.62
N PHE A 68 4.44 8.57 10.06
CA PHE A 68 5.55 9.52 10.02
C PHE A 68 5.29 10.70 9.08
N VAL A 69 4.48 10.54 8.03
CA VAL A 69 4.11 11.63 7.12
C VAL A 69 3.38 12.76 7.85
N ALA A 70 2.67 12.44 8.94
CA ALA A 70 2.03 13.44 9.77
C ALA A 70 3.00 14.39 10.50
N LEU A 71 4.27 13.99 10.68
CA LEU A 71 5.31 14.82 11.30
C LEU A 71 5.70 16.00 10.41
N ILE A 72 5.61 15.84 9.09
CA ILE A 72 5.96 16.87 8.10
C ILE A 72 4.76 17.84 7.90
N GLY A 73 3.76 17.79 8.78
CA GLY A 73 2.61 18.68 8.75
C GLY A 73 1.46 18.20 7.85
N SER A 74 1.51 16.98 7.32
CA SER A 74 0.41 16.42 6.53
C SER A 74 -0.86 16.22 7.36
N GLY A 75 -2.02 16.39 6.73
CA GLY A 75 -3.35 16.15 7.31
C GLY A 75 -3.64 14.69 7.63
N GLY A 76 -4.73 14.45 8.35
CA GLY A 76 -5.32 13.11 8.50
C GLY A 76 -4.98 12.37 9.80
N LEU A 77 -5.25 11.05 9.79
CA LEU A 77 -5.23 10.17 10.97
C LEU A 77 -3.86 10.11 11.68
N GLY A 78 -2.76 10.16 10.93
CA GLY A 78 -1.41 10.12 11.51
C GLY A 78 -1.14 11.30 12.44
N ARG A 79 -1.71 12.49 12.15
CA ARG A 79 -1.53 13.68 13.00
C ARG A 79 -2.24 13.52 14.33
N THR A 80 -3.46 12.96 14.31
CA THR A 80 -4.23 12.66 15.52
C THR A 80 -3.47 11.70 16.43
N ILE A 81 -2.84 10.66 15.86
CA ILE A 81 -2.00 9.70 16.61
C ILE A 81 -0.77 10.40 17.19
N TRP A 82 -0.04 11.15 16.37
CA TRP A 82 1.15 11.87 16.81
C TRP A 82 0.85 12.83 17.97
N GLN A 83 -0.20 13.65 17.84
CA GLN A 83 -0.63 14.57 18.89
C GLN A 83 -1.07 13.82 20.15
N ALA A 84 -1.78 12.70 20.00
CA ALA A 84 -2.20 11.88 21.13
C ALA A 84 -0.99 11.27 21.87
N MET A 85 0.05 10.83 21.14
CA MET A 85 1.29 10.33 21.74
C MET A 85 2.05 11.44 22.49
N GLN A 86 2.18 12.64 21.89
CA GLN A 86 2.84 13.78 22.54
C GLN A 86 2.13 14.24 23.82
N ARG A 87 0.80 14.11 23.86
CA ARG A 87 -0.03 14.50 25.01
C ARG A 87 -0.34 13.34 25.97
N LEU A 88 0.20 12.15 25.71
CA LEU A 88 -0.07 10.92 26.48
C LEU A 88 -1.58 10.58 26.56
N GLU A 89 -2.35 10.98 25.54
CA GLU A 89 -3.79 10.71 25.42
C GLU A 89 -4.03 9.31 24.82
N VAL A 90 -3.89 8.27 25.65
CA VAL A 90 -3.93 6.85 25.21
C VAL A 90 -5.21 6.50 24.45
N GLY A 91 -6.38 6.92 24.94
CA GLY A 91 -7.66 6.63 24.30
C GLY A 91 -7.82 7.28 22.93
N ARG A 92 -7.28 8.49 22.73
CA ARG A 92 -7.27 9.15 21.42
C ARG A 92 -6.29 8.47 20.46
N ALA A 93 -5.14 8.04 20.96
CA ALA A 93 -4.17 7.29 20.17
C ALA A 93 -4.76 5.96 19.71
N LEU A 94 -5.52 5.27 20.57
CA LEU A 94 -6.13 3.99 20.27
C LEU A 94 -7.31 4.10 19.30
N GLU A 95 -8.17 5.11 19.45
CA GLU A 95 -9.26 5.41 18.50
C GLU A 95 -8.74 5.64 17.08
N ALA A 96 -7.74 6.52 16.94
CA ALA A 96 -7.11 6.78 15.65
C ALA A 96 -6.30 5.57 15.15
N GLY A 97 -5.64 4.82 16.04
CA GLY A 97 -4.89 3.62 15.71
C GLY A 97 -5.75 2.51 15.12
N ILE A 98 -6.91 2.22 15.72
CA ILE A 98 -7.87 1.24 15.19
C ILE A 98 -8.36 1.65 13.80
N ALA A 99 -8.65 2.94 13.57
CA ALA A 99 -9.06 3.41 12.25
C ALA A 99 -7.97 3.15 11.19
N VAL A 100 -6.70 3.39 11.51
CA VAL A 100 -5.57 3.09 10.61
C VAL A 100 -5.42 1.59 10.37
N VAL A 101 -5.55 0.76 11.41
CA VAL A 101 -5.47 -0.70 11.27
C VAL A 101 -6.60 -1.25 10.39
N LEU A 102 -7.84 -0.78 10.59
CA LEU A 102 -8.97 -1.20 9.75
C LEU A 102 -8.77 -0.79 8.29
N LEU A 103 -8.27 0.42 8.04
CA LEU A 103 -7.92 0.86 6.69
C LEU A 103 -6.83 -0.03 6.08
N ALA A 104 -5.79 -0.37 6.85
CA ALA A 104 -4.72 -1.25 6.41
C ALA A 104 -5.25 -2.67 6.07
N ILE A 105 -6.14 -3.23 6.90
CA ILE A 105 -6.79 -4.53 6.64
C ILE A 105 -7.63 -4.48 5.37
N ILE A 106 -8.41 -3.42 5.16
CA ILE A 106 -9.23 -3.26 3.95
C ILE A 106 -8.33 -3.21 2.71
N LEU A 107 -7.25 -2.43 2.75
CA LEU A 107 -6.30 -2.30 1.65
C LEU A 107 -5.53 -3.60 1.38
N ASP A 108 -5.12 -4.33 2.42
CA ASP A 108 -4.52 -5.66 2.28
C ASP A 108 -5.51 -6.64 1.64
N ARG A 109 -6.77 -6.64 2.10
CA ARG A 109 -7.79 -7.55 1.58
C ARG A 109 -8.07 -7.33 0.09
N VAL A 110 -8.12 -6.06 -0.33
CA VAL A 110 -8.29 -5.68 -1.74
C VAL A 110 -7.07 -6.12 -2.56
N SER A 111 -5.86 -5.87 -2.06
CA SER A 111 -4.59 -6.23 -2.72
C SER A 111 -4.40 -7.75 -2.85
N TYR A 112 -4.80 -8.51 -1.83
CA TYR A 112 -4.76 -9.98 -1.84
C TYR A 112 -5.61 -10.57 -2.96
N LYS A 113 -6.81 -10.02 -3.21
CA LYS A 113 -7.68 -10.50 -4.29
C LYS A 113 -7.09 -10.30 -5.68
N PHE A 114 -6.28 -9.26 -5.89
CA PHE A 114 -5.55 -9.07 -7.14
C PHE A 114 -4.45 -10.12 -7.33
N THR A 115 -3.82 -10.56 -6.24
CA THR A 115 -2.74 -11.56 -6.24
C THR A 115 -3.27 -12.99 -6.39
N SER A 116 -4.46 -13.31 -5.87
CA SER A 116 -5.03 -14.68 -5.85
C SER A 116 -5.69 -15.13 -7.17
N SER A 117 -5.47 -14.43 -8.28
CA SER A 117 -6.13 -14.70 -9.57
C SER A 117 -5.51 -15.82 -10.41
N ASN A 118 -4.65 -16.70 -9.85
CA ASN A 118 -4.06 -17.82 -10.58
C ASN A 118 -4.42 -19.21 -9.99
N PRO A 119 -5.20 -20.06 -10.67
CA PRO A 119 -5.71 -21.34 -10.14
C PRO A 119 -4.70 -22.50 -9.99
N ARG A 120 -3.40 -22.32 -10.28
CA ARG A 120 -2.46 -23.44 -10.43
C ARG A 120 -1.62 -23.83 -9.20
N SER A 121 -1.84 -23.21 -8.04
CA SER A 121 -1.15 -23.55 -6.78
C SER A 121 -2.05 -24.25 -5.74
N ARG A 122 -2.95 -25.14 -6.17
CA ARG A 122 -3.68 -26.03 -5.24
C ARG A 122 -2.86 -27.30 -4.97
N SER A 123 -1.82 -27.16 -4.14
CA SER A 123 -1.22 -28.31 -3.45
C SER A 123 -1.81 -28.42 -2.04
N ARG A 124 -2.87 -29.24 -1.94
CA ARG A 124 -3.28 -30.16 -0.85
C ARG A 124 -3.25 -29.77 0.65
N LYS A 125 -2.87 -28.55 1.09
CA LYS A 125 -2.89 -28.16 2.53
C LYS A 125 -3.90 -27.07 2.93
N GLN A 126 -4.77 -26.63 2.02
CA GLN A 126 -5.71 -25.53 2.23
C GLN A 126 -7.15 -25.98 2.59
N THR A 127 -7.33 -27.08 3.34
CA THR A 127 -8.70 -27.57 3.64
C THR A 127 -9.28 -27.00 4.94
N ARG A 128 -8.49 -26.35 5.80
CA ARG A 128 -8.98 -25.77 7.07
C ARG A 128 -9.15 -24.24 7.09
N ALA A 129 -8.38 -23.49 6.29
CA ALA A 129 -8.49 -22.02 6.25
C ALA A 129 -9.64 -21.49 5.38
N ASP A 130 -10.17 -22.30 4.46
CA ASP A 130 -11.22 -21.88 3.53
C ASP A 130 -12.61 -21.80 4.17
N ILE A 131 -12.83 -22.43 5.34
CA ILE A 131 -14.14 -22.41 5.99
C ILE A 131 -14.45 -21.02 6.56
N SER A 132 -13.47 -20.30 7.11
CA SER A 132 -13.69 -18.95 7.65
C SER A 132 -13.81 -17.87 6.56
N ALA A 133 -13.06 -17.99 5.46
CA ALA A 133 -13.12 -17.05 4.35
C ALA A 133 -14.41 -17.15 3.51
N LYS A 134 -15.07 -18.33 3.50
CA LYS A 134 -16.29 -18.57 2.72
C LYS A 134 -17.53 -17.90 3.31
N TYR A 135 -17.55 -17.64 4.62
CA TYR A 135 -18.66 -16.93 5.28
C TYR A 135 -18.52 -15.40 5.25
N PHE A 136 -17.30 -14.85 5.24
CA PHE A 136 -17.09 -13.39 5.36
C PHE A 136 -16.84 -12.67 4.02
N ALA A 137 -16.34 -13.36 2.99
CA ALA A 137 -16.24 -12.76 1.67
C ALA A 137 -17.52 -13.05 0.89
N MET A 138 -18.51 -12.15 0.88
CA MET A 138 -19.68 -12.24 -0.01
C MET A 138 -19.21 -12.23 -1.49
N PRO A 139 -19.08 -13.40 -2.18
CA PRO A 139 -18.49 -13.45 -3.51
C PRO A 139 -19.48 -13.01 -4.60
N GLY A 140 -20.75 -12.85 -4.24
CA GLY A 140 -21.83 -12.44 -5.13
C GLY A 140 -22.11 -10.94 -5.17
N LEU A 141 -21.68 -10.16 -4.16
CA LEU A 141 -22.01 -8.73 -4.10
C LEU A 141 -21.18 -7.94 -5.13
N SER A 142 -19.87 -8.20 -5.22
CA SER A 142 -18.99 -7.51 -6.16
C SER A 142 -19.34 -7.80 -7.63
N THR A 143 -19.67 -9.05 -7.95
CA THR A 143 -20.09 -9.44 -9.30
C THR A 143 -21.44 -8.85 -9.64
N LYS A 144 -22.44 -8.90 -8.73
CA LYS A 144 -23.75 -8.25 -8.90
C LYS A 144 -23.64 -6.73 -9.04
N ILE A 145 -22.84 -6.06 -8.19
CA ILE A 145 -22.61 -4.60 -8.28
C ILE A 145 -21.99 -4.25 -9.63
N SER A 146 -20.97 -5.00 -10.09
CA SER A 146 -20.36 -4.74 -11.39
C SER A 146 -21.29 -5.00 -12.57
N HIS A 147 -22.26 -5.90 -12.42
CA HIS A 147 -23.25 -6.23 -13.43
C HIS A 147 -24.35 -5.18 -13.49
N ILE A 148 -24.86 -4.76 -12.34
CA ILE A 148 -25.83 -3.66 -12.19
C ILE A 148 -25.22 -2.35 -12.70
N PHE A 149 -23.96 -2.07 -12.34
CA PHE A 149 -23.26 -0.87 -12.80
C PHE A 149 -23.07 -0.88 -14.33
N ARG A 150 -22.69 -2.02 -14.91
CA ARG A 150 -22.58 -2.15 -16.38
C ARG A 150 -23.93 -2.06 -17.09
N GLN A 151 -24.99 -2.66 -16.54
CA GLN A 151 -26.35 -2.53 -17.09
C GLN A 151 -26.86 -1.10 -17.02
N CYS A 152 -26.64 -0.41 -15.91
CA CYS A 152 -27.03 1.00 -15.76
C CYS A 152 -26.26 1.89 -16.76
N LEU A 153 -24.95 1.66 -16.92
CA LEU A 153 -24.12 2.35 -17.91
C LEU A 153 -24.53 2.06 -19.36
N SER A 154 -24.90 0.81 -19.69
CA SER A 154 -25.31 0.45 -21.04
C SER A 154 -26.70 0.99 -21.39
N VAL A 155 -27.63 0.96 -20.43
CA VAL A 155 -28.97 1.55 -20.58
C VAL A 155 -28.86 3.06 -20.72
N GLY A 156 -28.01 3.73 -19.92
CA GLY A 156 -27.76 5.17 -20.02
C GLY A 156 -27.14 5.57 -21.35
N LYS A 157 -26.12 4.84 -21.84
CA LYS A 157 -25.52 5.08 -23.16
C LYS A 157 -26.52 4.87 -24.29
N GLY A 158 -27.28 3.77 -24.26
CA GLY A 158 -28.30 3.47 -25.26
C GLY A 158 -29.43 4.51 -25.29
N GLY A 159 -29.88 4.96 -24.13
CA GLY A 159 -30.86 6.05 -24.01
C GLY A 159 -30.36 7.36 -24.62
N LEU A 160 -29.09 7.71 -24.39
CA LEU A 160 -28.48 8.91 -24.98
C LEU A 160 -28.41 8.84 -26.51
N ILE A 161 -28.05 7.67 -27.06
CA ILE A 161 -28.03 7.43 -28.52
C ILE A 161 -29.43 7.63 -29.10
N ASN A 162 -30.47 7.05 -28.46
CA ASN A 162 -31.84 7.13 -28.93
C ASN A 162 -32.41 8.56 -28.89
N ILE A 163 -32.04 9.35 -27.88
CA ILE A 163 -32.46 10.76 -27.78
C ILE A 163 -31.75 11.59 -28.84
N ILE A 164 -30.44 11.41 -29.01
CA ILE A 164 -29.65 12.11 -30.04
C ILE A 164 -30.15 11.77 -31.45
N SER A 165 -30.43 10.49 -31.72
CA SER A 165 -30.96 10.05 -33.02
C SER A 165 -32.37 10.58 -33.27
N SER A 166 -33.23 10.62 -32.25
CA SER A 166 -34.59 11.18 -32.36
C SER A 166 -34.55 12.68 -32.62
N LEU A 167 -33.68 13.43 -31.93
CA LEU A 167 -33.48 14.86 -32.16
C LEU A 167 -32.96 15.12 -33.58
N PHE A 168 -31.97 14.34 -34.05
CA PHE A 168 -31.47 14.46 -35.43
C PHE A 168 -32.53 14.09 -36.47
N SER A 169 -33.38 13.11 -36.20
CA SER A 169 -34.50 12.73 -37.08
C SER A 169 -35.55 13.84 -37.18
N ILE A 170 -35.85 14.52 -36.08
CA ILE A 170 -36.77 15.68 -36.05
C ILE A 170 -36.17 16.86 -36.81
N VAL A 171 -34.88 17.13 -36.64
CA VAL A 171 -34.15 18.18 -37.39
C VAL A 171 -34.09 17.87 -38.89
N ASN A 172 -33.94 16.60 -39.27
CA ASN A 172 -33.98 16.19 -40.67
C ASN A 172 -35.38 16.32 -41.30
N LEU A 173 -36.44 16.21 -40.50
CA LEU A 173 -37.84 16.43 -40.89
C LEU A 173 -38.18 17.93 -41.03
N LEU A 174 -37.60 18.79 -40.19
CA LEU A 174 -37.83 20.24 -40.14
C LEU A 174 -36.94 21.03 -41.11
N TRP A 175 -36.93 20.63 -42.39
CA TRP A 175 -36.55 21.52 -43.52
C TRP A 175 -35.09 21.55 -44.01
N ILE A 176 -34.23 20.56 -43.73
CA ILE A 176 -32.87 20.53 -44.34
C ILE A 176 -32.41 19.10 -44.73
N ASN A 177 -32.58 18.76 -46.01
CA ASN A 177 -32.04 17.54 -46.63
C ASN A 177 -30.55 17.73 -46.97
N SER A 178 -29.68 17.80 -45.97
CA SER A 178 -28.24 18.03 -46.17
C SER A 178 -27.42 16.81 -45.75
N THR A 179 -26.63 16.28 -46.67
CA THR A 179 -25.61 15.22 -46.43
C THR A 179 -24.65 15.55 -45.28
N LYS A 180 -24.56 16.83 -44.90
CA LYS A 180 -23.82 17.31 -43.71
C LYS A 180 -24.45 16.89 -42.39
N VAL A 181 -25.78 16.79 -42.30
CA VAL A 181 -26.52 16.40 -41.08
C VAL A 181 -26.33 14.91 -40.80
N LEU A 182 -26.31 14.05 -41.83
CA LEU A 182 -25.99 12.63 -41.69
C LEU A 182 -24.54 12.39 -41.23
N LYS A 183 -23.56 13.12 -41.79
CA LYS A 183 -22.16 13.04 -41.32
C LYS A 183 -22.00 13.55 -39.89
N ALA A 184 -22.73 14.60 -39.52
CA ALA A 184 -22.74 15.11 -38.15
C ALA A 184 -23.37 14.09 -37.17
N HIS A 185 -24.47 13.44 -37.54
CA HIS A 185 -25.08 12.36 -36.76
C HIS A 185 -24.10 11.21 -36.53
N GLU A 186 -23.43 10.74 -37.59
CA GLU A 186 -22.44 9.66 -37.51
C GLU A 186 -21.23 10.03 -36.63
N TYR A 187 -20.77 11.29 -36.71
CA TYR A 187 -19.72 11.81 -35.85
C TYR A 187 -20.12 11.88 -34.37
N VAL A 188 -21.33 12.35 -34.08
CA VAL A 188 -21.85 12.46 -32.71
C VAL A 188 -22.07 11.08 -32.10
N VAL A 189 -22.71 10.15 -32.82
CA VAL A 189 -22.95 8.77 -32.35
C VAL A 189 -21.63 8.04 -32.03
N ARG A 190 -20.60 8.22 -32.87
CA ARG A 190 -19.27 7.63 -32.62
C ARG A 190 -18.59 8.16 -31.35
N ASN A 191 -18.89 9.40 -30.95
CA ASN A 191 -18.31 10.05 -29.78
C ASN A 191 -19.23 10.03 -28.53
N VAL A 192 -20.38 9.34 -28.57
CA VAL A 192 -21.33 9.22 -27.44
C VAL A 192 -20.67 8.68 -26.18
N GLY A 193 -19.67 7.79 -26.29
CA GLY A 193 -18.95 7.28 -25.13
C GLY A 193 -18.28 8.38 -24.29
N TRP A 194 -17.72 9.40 -24.95
CA TRP A 194 -17.10 10.55 -24.30
C TRP A 194 -18.15 11.53 -23.78
N LEU A 195 -19.18 11.83 -24.58
CA LEU A 195 -20.29 12.70 -24.17
C LEU A 195 -21.05 12.16 -22.95
N PHE A 196 -21.28 10.85 -22.89
CA PHE A 196 -21.86 10.19 -21.72
C PHE A 196 -20.93 10.28 -20.50
N GLY A 197 -19.62 10.15 -20.69
CA GLY A 197 -18.64 10.36 -19.62
C GLY A 197 -18.66 11.79 -19.06
N VAL A 198 -18.74 12.79 -19.94
CA VAL A 198 -18.90 14.21 -19.57
C VAL A 198 -20.24 14.46 -18.86
N LEU A 199 -21.32 13.85 -19.33
CA LEU A 199 -22.64 13.96 -18.71
C LEU A 199 -22.68 13.32 -17.32
N VAL A 200 -22.09 12.13 -17.14
CA VAL A 200 -21.95 11.51 -15.82
C VAL A 200 -21.11 12.39 -14.89
N LEU A 201 -20.01 12.96 -15.40
CA LEU A 201 -19.17 13.88 -14.62
C LEU A 201 -19.95 15.14 -14.21
N LEU A 202 -20.74 15.73 -15.12
CA LEU A 202 -21.60 16.87 -14.81
C LEU A 202 -22.70 16.51 -13.82
N VAL A 203 -23.30 15.32 -13.91
CA VAL A 203 -24.29 14.84 -12.93
C VAL A 203 -23.65 14.63 -11.56
N VAL A 204 -22.45 14.05 -11.50
CA VAL A 204 -21.71 13.90 -10.24
C VAL A 204 -21.37 15.27 -9.66
N LEU A 205 -20.88 16.21 -10.47
CA LEU A 205 -20.58 17.58 -10.04
C LEU A 205 -21.83 18.31 -9.54
N PHE A 206 -22.94 18.18 -10.27
CA PHE A 206 -24.24 18.74 -9.90
C PHE A 206 -24.75 18.13 -8.58
N PHE A 207 -24.64 16.82 -8.41
CA PHE A 207 -25.02 16.14 -7.17
C PHE A 207 -24.13 16.57 -6.01
N THR A 208 -22.82 16.72 -6.21
CA THR A 208 -21.91 17.23 -5.17
C THR A 208 -22.18 18.70 -4.79
N ALA A 209 -22.66 19.52 -5.73
CA ALA A 209 -23.00 20.92 -5.48
C ALA A 209 -24.39 21.08 -4.82
N PHE A 210 -25.36 20.25 -5.19
CA PHE A 210 -26.73 20.30 -4.67
C PHE A 210 -26.87 19.61 -3.30
N VAL A 211 -26.09 18.55 -3.06
CA VAL A 211 -26.09 17.77 -1.83
C VAL A 211 -24.97 18.24 -0.91
N TYR A 212 -24.99 19.52 -0.54
CA TYR A 212 -23.97 20.09 0.36
C TYR A 212 -24.13 19.58 1.80
N GLU A 213 -25.35 19.24 2.24
CA GLU A 213 -25.63 18.78 3.61
C GLU A 213 -25.20 17.34 3.91
N ILE A 214 -25.01 16.46 2.91
CA ILE A 214 -24.56 15.06 3.11
C ILE A 214 -23.04 14.91 2.90
N ASN A 215 -22.34 15.99 2.50
CA ASN A 215 -20.89 15.95 2.34
C ASN A 215 -20.15 15.90 3.69
N GLU A 216 -20.74 16.44 4.75
CA GLU A 216 -20.16 16.34 6.09
C GLU A 216 -20.73 15.12 6.82
N TYR A 217 -19.84 14.24 7.27
CA TYR A 217 -20.23 13.08 8.08
C TYR A 217 -20.99 13.56 9.33
N PRO A 218 -22.19 13.00 9.64
CA PRO A 218 -23.03 13.50 10.72
C PRO A 218 -22.29 13.40 12.06
N ARG A 219 -21.99 14.55 12.67
CA ARG A 219 -21.21 14.63 13.92
C ARG A 219 -21.89 13.92 15.10
N SER A 220 -23.19 13.68 15.04
CA SER A 220 -23.96 12.94 16.04
C SER A 220 -23.79 11.42 15.97
N ALA A 221 -23.32 10.86 14.85
CA ALA A 221 -23.04 9.44 14.69
C ALA A 221 -21.61 9.06 15.10
N THR A 222 -20.99 9.86 15.98
CA THR A 222 -19.61 9.65 16.43
C THR A 222 -19.58 8.81 17.69
N PHE A 223 -19.21 7.53 17.55
CA PHE A 223 -19.03 6.63 18.68
C PHE A 223 -17.63 6.80 19.28
N HIS A 224 -17.51 7.66 20.30
CA HIS A 224 -16.24 7.89 20.99
C HIS A 224 -16.08 6.95 22.19
N PHE A 225 -15.30 5.88 22.02
CA PHE A 225 -14.97 4.93 23.11
C PHE A 225 -13.74 5.36 23.93
N ARG A 226 -13.19 6.56 23.64
CA ARG A 226 -12.00 7.12 24.27
C ARG A 226 -12.06 7.13 25.80
N LYS A 227 -13.17 7.55 26.41
CA LYS A 227 -13.29 7.66 27.88
C LYS A 227 -13.10 6.32 28.58
N SER A 228 -13.69 5.25 28.04
CA SER A 228 -13.55 3.90 28.57
C SER A 228 -12.11 3.39 28.44
N VAL A 229 -11.44 3.72 27.32
CA VAL A 229 -10.03 3.36 27.11
C VAL A 229 -9.10 4.16 28.02
N ASP A 230 -9.33 5.45 28.19
CA ASP A 230 -8.54 6.30 29.09
C ASP A 230 -8.65 5.79 30.53
N HIS A 231 -9.84 5.37 30.97
CA HIS A 231 -10.05 4.77 32.29
C HIS A 231 -9.41 3.39 32.42
N ALA A 232 -9.50 2.55 31.39
CA ALA A 232 -8.82 1.26 31.38
C ALA A 232 -7.29 1.44 31.41
N ALA A 233 -6.75 2.41 30.67
CA ALA A 233 -5.33 2.72 30.63
C ALA A 233 -4.83 3.27 31.97
N SER A 234 -5.59 4.13 32.63
CA SER A 234 -5.21 4.64 33.96
C SER A 234 -5.27 3.54 35.02
N TRP A 235 -6.29 2.68 35.00
CA TRP A 235 -6.36 1.50 35.85
C TRP A 235 -5.18 0.56 35.60
N MET A 236 -4.86 0.31 34.34
CA MET A 236 -3.74 -0.53 33.92
C MET A 236 -2.40 0.03 34.41
N ASN A 237 -2.17 1.33 34.29
CA ASN A 237 -0.93 1.97 34.78
C ASN A 237 -0.76 1.72 36.29
N ILE A 238 -1.82 1.90 37.08
CA ILE A 238 -1.76 1.75 38.53
C ILE A 238 -1.61 0.26 38.93
N HIS A 239 -2.31 -0.66 38.28
CA HIS A 239 -2.31 -2.08 38.66
C HIS A 239 -1.13 -2.87 38.07
N LEU A 240 -0.72 -2.58 36.83
CA LEU A 240 0.38 -3.29 36.17
C LEU A 240 1.75 -2.69 36.46
N PHE A 241 1.86 -1.59 37.21
CA PHE A 241 3.16 -1.01 37.57
C PHE A 241 4.12 -2.05 38.15
N PHE A 242 3.62 -2.93 39.02
CA PHE A 242 4.37 -4.03 39.63
C PHE A 242 4.90 -5.06 38.61
N ILE A 243 4.21 -5.24 37.48
CA ILE A 243 4.60 -6.18 36.42
C ILE A 243 5.49 -5.49 35.38
N THR A 244 5.21 -4.23 35.05
CA THR A 244 5.93 -3.49 34.00
C THR A 244 7.33 -3.07 34.43
N GLU A 245 7.53 -2.70 35.69
CA GLU A 245 8.84 -2.23 36.17
C GLU A 245 9.93 -3.32 36.15
N PRO A 246 9.68 -4.57 36.59
CA PRO A 246 10.65 -5.65 36.44
C PRO A 246 10.99 -5.96 34.98
N ILE A 247 10.01 -5.94 34.08
CA ILE A 247 10.22 -6.20 32.64
C ILE A 247 11.08 -5.08 32.02
N ARG A 248 10.74 -3.82 32.32
CA ARG A 248 11.52 -2.66 31.88
C ARG A 248 12.94 -2.73 32.41
N THR A 249 13.10 -3.06 33.69
CA THR A 249 14.40 -3.16 34.33
C THR A 249 15.21 -4.30 33.74
N LEU A 250 14.63 -5.49 33.53
CA LEU A 250 15.30 -6.61 32.89
C LEU A 250 15.74 -6.28 31.45
N MET A 251 14.87 -5.66 30.65
CA MET A 251 15.21 -5.23 29.30
C MET A 251 16.33 -4.19 29.28
N LEU A 252 16.24 -3.17 30.14
CA LEU A 252 17.25 -2.11 30.17
C LEU A 252 18.57 -2.61 30.75
N THR A 253 18.54 -3.33 31.87
CA THR A 253 19.75 -3.70 32.63
C THR A 253 20.42 -4.98 32.14
N HIS A 254 19.66 -5.99 31.73
CA HIS A 254 20.21 -7.30 31.36
C HIS A 254 20.32 -7.49 29.84
N ALA A 255 19.57 -6.74 29.03
CA ALA A 255 19.67 -6.82 27.58
C ALA A 255 20.37 -5.59 26.99
N LEU A 256 19.85 -4.39 27.22
CA LEU A 256 20.28 -3.20 26.49
C LEU A 256 21.59 -2.59 26.99
N MET A 257 21.73 -2.35 28.31
CA MET A 257 22.94 -1.81 28.91
C MET A 257 24.20 -2.64 28.61
N PRO A 258 24.22 -3.98 28.77
CA PRO A 258 25.41 -4.77 28.47
C PRO A 258 25.74 -4.75 26.99
N ALA A 259 24.74 -4.77 26.09
CA ALA A 259 24.97 -4.63 24.65
C ALA A 259 25.60 -3.28 24.31
N LYS A 260 25.10 -2.18 24.89
CA LYS A 260 25.69 -0.84 24.71
C LYS A 260 27.10 -0.76 25.27
N GLN A 261 27.33 -1.29 26.47
CA GLN A 261 28.65 -1.30 27.11
C GLN A 261 29.66 -2.10 26.30
N PHE A 262 29.28 -3.28 25.79
CA PHE A 262 30.13 -4.07 24.91
C PHE A 262 30.52 -3.29 23.64
N LEU A 263 29.54 -2.63 23.01
CA LEU A 263 29.78 -1.90 21.77
C LEU A 263 30.62 -0.63 21.98
N MET A 264 30.42 0.06 23.10
CA MET A 264 31.19 1.26 23.47
C MET A 264 32.57 0.92 24.08
N TRP A 265 32.75 -0.30 24.60
CA TRP A 265 34.02 -0.75 25.14
C TRP A 265 35.11 -0.86 24.07
N ILE A 266 34.72 -1.12 22.82
CA ILE A 266 35.65 -1.18 21.70
C ILE A 266 35.94 0.25 21.21
N PRO A 267 37.22 0.68 21.14
CA PRO A 267 37.56 1.99 20.60
C PRO A 267 37.03 2.18 19.18
N TRP A 268 36.51 3.38 18.90
CA TRP A 268 35.88 3.68 17.60
C TRP A 268 36.74 3.35 16.37
N PRO A 269 38.09 3.55 16.35
CA PRO A 269 38.89 3.20 15.18
C PRO A 269 38.92 1.69 14.94
N VAL A 270 38.95 0.91 16.02
CA VAL A 270 38.98 -0.56 15.97
C VAL A 270 37.65 -1.08 15.42
N MET A 271 36.52 -0.47 15.80
CA MET A 271 35.20 -0.81 15.24
C MET A 271 35.09 -0.49 13.74
N ILE A 272 35.64 0.63 13.29
CA ILE A 272 35.65 0.97 11.87
C ILE A 272 36.47 -0.06 11.09
N ILE A 273 37.67 -0.38 11.56
CA ILE A 273 38.54 -1.35 10.89
C ILE A 273 37.93 -2.75 10.91
N SER A 274 37.41 -3.20 12.05
CA SER A 274 36.80 -4.53 12.18
C SER A 274 35.55 -4.67 11.32
N SER A 275 34.67 -3.67 11.30
CA SER A 275 33.49 -3.66 10.43
C SER A 275 33.88 -3.64 8.94
N GLY A 276 34.93 -2.91 8.57
CA GLY A 276 35.50 -2.93 7.22
C GLY A 276 36.01 -4.31 6.82
N LEU A 277 36.77 -4.98 7.69
CA LEU A 277 37.28 -6.34 7.46
C LEU A 277 36.16 -7.38 7.36
N VAL A 278 35.16 -7.31 8.24
CA VAL A 278 33.98 -8.19 8.21
C VAL A 278 33.21 -7.99 6.91
N THR A 279 32.98 -6.74 6.50
CA THR A 279 32.29 -6.41 5.26
C THR A 279 33.08 -6.84 4.03
N LEU A 280 34.41 -6.72 4.06
CA LEU A 280 35.30 -7.17 2.99
C LEU A 280 35.21 -8.69 2.80
N LYS A 281 35.17 -9.44 3.91
CA LYS A 281 35.05 -10.91 3.89
C LYS A 281 33.68 -11.40 3.42
N LEU A 282 32.59 -10.69 3.77
CA LEU A 282 31.22 -11.13 3.50
C LEU A 282 30.62 -10.59 2.20
N CYS A 283 30.84 -9.30 1.90
CA CYS A 283 30.14 -8.55 0.85
C CYS A 283 31.09 -8.05 -0.27
N GLY A 284 32.39 -8.24 -0.12
CA GLY A 284 33.42 -7.83 -1.07
C GLY A 284 33.92 -6.38 -0.90
N TRP A 285 34.96 -6.03 -1.65
CA TRP A 285 35.73 -4.79 -1.49
C TRP A 285 34.92 -3.50 -1.65
N ARG A 286 33.98 -3.45 -2.60
CA ARG A 286 33.18 -2.24 -2.87
C ARG A 286 32.32 -1.86 -1.67
N VAL A 287 31.71 -2.84 -1.02
CA VAL A 287 30.86 -2.61 0.17
C VAL A 287 31.71 -2.28 1.38
N ALA A 288 32.91 -2.87 1.49
CA ALA A 288 33.85 -2.57 2.55
C ALA A 288 34.29 -1.10 2.57
N ILE A 289 34.60 -0.52 1.39
CA ILE A 289 34.91 0.92 1.28
C ILE A 289 33.73 1.77 1.74
N ILE A 290 32.51 1.45 1.28
CA ILE A 290 31.31 2.19 1.67
C ILE A 290 31.08 2.13 3.19
N ALA A 291 31.27 0.96 3.80
CA ALA A 291 31.17 0.80 5.25
C ALA A 291 32.22 1.64 5.99
N LEU A 292 33.49 1.58 5.58
CA LEU A 292 34.57 2.36 6.18
C LEU A 292 34.32 3.86 6.09
N VAL A 293 33.92 4.35 4.92
CA VAL A 293 33.57 5.77 4.70
C VAL A 293 32.35 6.16 5.54
N GLY A 294 31.32 5.31 5.58
CA GLY A 294 30.09 5.56 6.34
C GLY A 294 30.33 5.66 7.85
N PHE A 295 31.05 4.69 8.43
CA PHE A 295 31.36 4.75 9.86
C PHE A 295 32.35 5.88 10.21
N SER A 296 33.29 6.19 9.32
CA SER A 296 34.18 7.35 9.51
C SER A 296 33.40 8.67 9.49
N PHE A 297 32.43 8.82 8.58
CA PHE A 297 31.53 9.97 8.54
C PHE A 297 30.72 10.12 9.84
N ILE A 298 30.23 9.01 10.40
CA ILE A 298 29.52 9.01 11.69
C ILE A 298 30.43 9.47 12.84
N ALA A 299 31.68 9.00 12.86
CA ALA A 299 32.66 9.42 13.87
C ALA A 299 32.97 10.91 13.75
N ILE A 300 33.20 11.42 12.54
CA ILE A 300 33.53 12.84 12.29
C ILE A 300 32.35 13.76 12.64
N THR A 301 31.11 13.33 12.42
CA THR A 301 29.90 14.12 12.75
C THR A 301 29.55 14.13 14.24
N ASN A 302 30.38 13.51 15.10
CA ASN A 302 30.14 13.37 16.53
C ASN A 302 28.83 12.61 16.87
N LEU A 303 28.36 11.76 15.95
CA LEU A 303 27.16 10.93 16.10
C LEU A 303 27.50 9.48 16.51
N TRP A 304 28.77 9.22 16.87
CA TRP A 304 29.24 7.88 17.22
C TRP A 304 28.44 7.24 18.35
N VAL A 305 28.26 7.98 19.47
CA VAL A 305 27.55 7.47 20.66
C VAL A 305 26.09 7.14 20.33
N LEU A 306 25.38 8.03 19.62
CA LEU A 306 23.99 7.81 19.19
C LEU A 306 23.88 6.61 18.23
N THR A 307 24.89 6.42 17.38
CA THR A 307 24.93 5.28 16.45
C THR A 307 25.13 3.98 17.20
N MET A 308 26.05 3.92 18.16
CA MET A 308 26.27 2.74 18.99
C MET A 308 25.04 2.40 19.85
N ASP A 309 24.35 3.43 20.34
CA ASP A 309 23.06 3.25 21.02
C ASP A 309 22.01 2.59 20.13
N THR A 310 21.89 3.08 18.88
CA THR A 310 20.96 2.52 17.89
C THR A 310 21.35 1.09 17.51
N LEU A 311 22.64 0.81 17.30
CA LEU A 311 23.13 -0.53 17.01
C LEU A 311 22.92 -1.49 18.18
N GLY A 312 23.12 -1.05 19.42
CA GLY A 312 22.84 -1.84 20.62
C GLY A 312 21.35 -2.19 20.73
N GLN A 313 20.46 -1.23 20.44
CA GLN A 313 19.02 -1.51 20.36
C GLN A 313 18.70 -2.53 19.27
N LEU A 314 19.31 -2.41 18.09
CA LEU A 314 19.10 -3.35 16.99
C LEU A 314 19.57 -4.77 17.34
N LEU A 315 20.74 -4.92 17.95
CA LEU A 315 21.28 -6.21 18.36
C LEU A 315 20.41 -6.93 19.40
N VAL A 316 19.80 -6.18 20.31
CA VAL A 316 18.90 -6.74 21.34
C VAL A 316 17.51 -7.06 20.78
N SER A 317 17.10 -6.36 19.72
CA SER A 317 15.78 -6.53 19.12
C SER A 317 15.68 -7.69 18.10
N LEU A 318 16.82 -8.22 17.65
CA LEU A 318 16.95 -9.33 16.70
C LEU A 318 16.98 -10.68 17.43
#